data_AF-W2LXG2-F1
#
_entry.id   AF-W2LXG2-F1
#
_cell.length_a   1.000
_cell.length_b   1.000
_cell.length_c   1.000
_cell.angle_alpha   90.00
_cell.angle_beta   90.00
_cell.angle_gamma   90.00
#
_symmetry.space_group_name_H-M   'P 1'
#
loop_
_entity.id
_entity.type
_entity.pdbx_description
1 polymer ?
#
loop_
_entity_poly.entity_id
_entity_poly.type
_entity_poly.pdbx_seq_one_letter_code
_entity_poly.pdbx_strand_id
1 'polypeptide(L)'
;MNQETNNNGALLAPSPFYRRASSPSSQALNLRRRKIEIEVVDKGPKGPTWQFPGFGASEHVLVPEVELADIQVELDKPRTFLGELPATAICGNDILSSVLYSASSVAVKSGKLMPIPLIMVSAVLFSFRFIYEEVVTAIPMNGGTYNALLNTTSKRTAALAACLSILSYLATGVVSATSGVRYLNNQVEIPIVGCTIILLGAFALLSALGTAESSRVAVVIFLHHIIVLSILFVSCIVYGVQHPHVFSDNMHSELPEVDFAGSMLDGNVFTSIFFGFGASMLGITGFESSSNYVEEQAPGVFRKTLRNMWALVTFFNIGLGAGILAVLPLGGDDGIYAHGDALLAKVGHVAVGSWFETWVCVDAFVVLCGAVLTSYVGICGLVQRLSSDRVLPAFLANKNKLRGTNHNIIGIYFLLASSLVLILNADASTVNGVYTYAFLGLMAMFSCACMLLKGKRSEIPRDIHASWSVVIVGFLLVVVGIFANLLGDPSVLMYFAIYFIVVMLVIFVMFERVTILRVVLVFLQSVAPSRMGKEIIVGMVEDGTPEVEHTGARGGRTIARTI
;
A
#
# COMPACT_ATOMS: atom_id res chain seq x y z
N MET A 1 39.14 18.91 -50.69
CA MET A 1 37.97 19.58 -51.30
C MET A 1 36.79 19.34 -50.37
N ASN A 2 36.45 20.41 -49.64
CA ASN A 2 35.21 20.76 -48.92
C ASN A 2 34.71 19.82 -47.80
N GLN A 3 34.59 20.27 -46.53
CA GLN A 3 33.56 21.20 -45.95
C GLN A 3 32.14 20.64 -46.17
N GLU A 4 31.17 20.59 -45.24
CA GLU A 4 30.86 21.38 -44.03
C GLU A 4 29.65 20.66 -43.33
N THR A 5 29.70 20.32 -42.05
CA THR A 5 29.04 20.96 -40.87
C THR A 5 27.56 20.68 -40.56
N ASN A 6 27.34 20.50 -39.24
CA ASN A 6 26.20 20.85 -38.38
C ASN A 6 25.03 19.86 -38.23
N ASN A 7 24.36 19.73 -37.07
CA ASN A 7 24.66 19.87 -35.63
C ASN A 7 23.34 19.58 -34.87
N ASN A 8 23.44 19.44 -33.54
CA ASN A 8 22.39 19.42 -32.50
C ASN A 8 21.81 18.03 -32.15
N GLY A 9 21.79 17.57 -30.90
CA GLY A 9 22.25 18.16 -29.65
C GLY A 9 21.81 17.28 -28.47
N ALA A 10 22.76 16.78 -27.68
CA ALA A 10 22.51 16.14 -26.39
C ALA A 10 23.40 16.81 -25.35
N LEU A 11 22.76 17.57 -24.46
CA LEU A 11 23.36 18.22 -23.30
C LEU A 11 23.81 17.16 -22.29
N LEU A 12 25.07 16.72 -22.39
CA LEU A 12 25.78 16.05 -21.31
C LEU A 12 26.35 17.12 -20.38
N ALA A 13 25.87 17.16 -19.14
CA ALA A 13 26.48 17.96 -18.09
C ALA A 13 27.95 17.54 -17.90
N PRO A 14 28.90 18.48 -17.79
CA PRO A 14 30.30 18.14 -17.64
C PRO A 14 30.54 17.50 -16.27
N SER A 15 31.20 16.34 -16.28
CA SER A 15 31.81 15.71 -15.11
C SER A 15 32.67 16.73 -14.34
N PRO A 16 32.63 16.77 -12.99
CA PRO A 16 33.56 17.61 -12.25
C PRO A 16 34.98 17.09 -12.46
N PHE A 17 35.73 17.83 -13.29
CA PHE A 17 37.16 17.66 -13.49
C PHE A 17 37.88 17.84 -12.15
N TYR A 18 38.24 16.74 -11.49
CA TYR A 18 39.35 16.78 -10.54
C TYR A 18 40.63 17.00 -11.34
N ARG A 19 41.05 18.27 -11.42
CA ARG A 19 42.31 18.68 -12.02
C ARG A 19 43.46 17.98 -11.27
N ARG A 20 44.03 16.93 -11.86
CA ARG A 20 45.29 16.34 -11.41
C ARG A 20 46.37 17.41 -11.63
N ALA A 21 46.75 18.12 -10.58
CA ALA A 21 47.85 19.06 -10.63
C ALA A 21 49.14 18.26 -10.86
N SER A 22 49.62 18.23 -12.10
CA SER A 22 50.99 17.84 -12.42
C SER A 22 51.91 18.96 -11.94
N SER A 23 52.60 18.77 -10.82
CA SER A 23 53.71 19.62 -10.43
C SER A 23 54.95 19.26 -11.27
N PRO A 24 55.66 20.26 -11.84
CA PRO A 24 56.87 20.02 -12.61
C PRO A 24 58.00 19.54 -11.70
N SER A 25 58.90 18.75 -12.26
CA SER A 25 60.17 18.41 -11.63
C SER A 25 60.98 19.69 -11.32
N SER A 26 61.00 20.13 -10.07
CA SER A 26 61.97 21.10 -9.58
C SER A 26 62.50 20.67 -8.21
N GLN A 27 63.82 20.48 -8.21
CA GLN A 27 64.78 20.37 -7.12
C GLN A 27 64.26 20.30 -5.67
N ALA A 28 64.72 19.27 -4.97
CA ALA A 28 64.56 19.05 -3.54
C ALA A 28 64.98 20.27 -2.71
N LEU A 29 64.00 21.05 -2.27
CA LEU A 29 64.13 21.93 -1.11
C LEU A 29 63.74 21.13 0.13
N ASN A 30 64.75 20.80 0.94
CA ASN A 30 64.63 20.21 2.27
C ASN A 30 63.92 21.17 3.24
N LEU A 31 62.62 21.38 3.08
CA LEU A 31 61.78 21.93 4.12
C LEU A 31 61.37 20.76 5.02
N ARG A 32 62.01 20.66 6.20
CA ARG A 32 61.59 19.75 7.29
C ARG A 32 60.12 20.03 7.60
N ARG A 33 59.22 19.25 6.99
CA ARG A 33 57.79 19.23 7.32
C ARG A 33 57.66 18.66 8.71
N ARG A 34 57.58 19.52 9.74
CA ARG A 34 57.26 19.09 11.10
C ARG A 34 55.83 18.56 11.10
N LYS A 35 55.68 17.24 11.06
CA LYS A 35 54.41 16.56 11.33
C LYS A 35 54.23 16.60 12.84
N ILE A 36 53.27 17.39 13.32
CA ILE A 36 52.87 17.40 14.72
C ILE A 36 51.68 16.43 14.79
N GLU A 37 51.91 15.24 15.35
CA GLU A 37 50.84 14.32 15.74
C GLU A 37 50.46 14.68 17.19
N ILE A 38 49.30 15.28 17.36
CA ILE A 38 48.73 15.55 18.68
C ILE A 38 47.81 14.38 19.00
N GLU A 39 48.26 13.49 19.89
CA GLU A 39 47.43 12.43 20.42
C GLU A 39 46.47 13.04 21.44
N VAL A 40 45.27 13.37 20.99
CA VAL A 40 44.20 13.84 21.87
C VAL A 40 43.59 12.59 22.52
N VAL A 41 44.07 12.24 23.71
CA VAL A 41 43.41 11.23 24.56
C VAL A 41 42.17 11.87 25.17
N ASP A 42 41.09 11.90 24.39
CA ASP A 42 39.79 12.32 24.88
C ASP A 42 39.29 11.21 25.80
N LYS A 43 39.12 11.50 27.09
CA LYS A 43 38.51 10.54 28.02
C LYS A 43 37.03 10.49 27.65
N GLY A 44 36.65 9.48 26.86
CA GLY A 44 35.30 9.32 26.32
C GLY A 44 34.21 9.43 27.40
N PRO A 45 32.95 9.67 27.00
CA PRO A 45 31.85 9.86 27.93
C PRO A 45 31.82 8.72 28.96
N LYS A 46 31.74 9.06 30.26
CA LYS A 46 31.53 8.11 31.37
C LYS A 46 30.10 7.55 31.38
N GLY A 47 29.62 7.10 30.22
CA GLY A 47 28.37 6.38 30.07
C GLY A 47 28.61 4.87 30.09
N PRO A 48 27.55 4.05 30.19
CA PRO A 48 27.69 2.61 30.00
C PRO A 48 28.34 2.31 28.65
N THR A 49 29.27 1.35 28.58
CA THR A 49 30.00 0.97 27.36
C THR A 49 29.08 0.63 26.17
N TRP A 50 27.84 0.19 26.43
CA TRP A 50 26.83 -0.06 25.39
C TRP A 50 26.15 1.21 24.80
N GLN A 51 26.36 2.40 25.38
CA GLN A 51 25.87 3.68 24.85
C GLN A 51 26.92 4.41 24.02
N PHE A 52 28.21 4.15 24.27
CA PHE A 52 29.30 4.78 23.55
C PHE A 52 29.76 3.85 22.41
N PRO A 53 29.48 4.16 21.14
CA PRO A 53 29.87 3.31 20.02
C PRO A 53 31.38 3.35 19.71
N GLY A 54 32.19 3.97 20.58
CA GLY A 54 33.61 4.23 20.36
C GLY A 54 33.87 5.61 19.76
N PHE A 55 35.14 6.00 19.75
CA PHE A 55 35.60 7.12 18.93
C PHE A 55 35.58 6.64 17.48
N GLY A 56 34.67 7.21 16.67
CA GLY A 56 34.51 6.80 15.28
C GLY A 56 35.84 6.81 14.53
N ALA A 57 36.12 5.76 13.76
CA ALA A 57 37.29 5.70 12.90
C ALA A 57 36.95 6.30 11.53
N SER A 58 37.87 7.08 10.96
CA SER A 58 37.82 7.45 9.55
C SER A 58 38.67 6.45 8.78
N GLU A 59 38.03 5.60 7.99
CA GLU A 59 38.72 4.66 7.11
C GLU A 59 38.56 5.12 5.65
N HIS A 60 39.69 5.23 4.95
CA HIS A 60 39.66 5.35 3.50
C HIS A 60 39.42 3.97 2.89
N VAL A 61 38.15 3.63 2.69
CA VAL A 61 37.75 2.39 2.03
C VAL A 61 37.90 2.57 0.51
N LEU A 62 38.81 1.81 -0.09
CA LEU A 62 38.96 1.71 -1.53
C LEU A 62 38.23 0.44 -1.97
N VAL A 63 37.07 0.60 -2.60
CA VAL A 63 36.26 -0.54 -3.05
C VAL A 63 37.05 -1.28 -4.14
N PRO A 64 37.28 -2.61 -4.01
CA PRO A 64 37.99 -3.38 -5.02
C PRO A 64 37.33 -3.23 -6.40
N GLU A 65 38.12 -3.02 -7.45
CA GLU A 65 37.60 -2.88 -8.82
C GLU A 65 36.80 -4.12 -9.27
N VAL A 66 37.12 -5.30 -8.74
CA VAL A 66 36.40 -6.55 -9.00
C VAL A 66 34.99 -6.51 -8.43
N GLU A 67 34.80 -6.02 -7.19
CA GLU A 67 33.46 -5.89 -6.60
C GLU A 67 32.63 -4.86 -7.35
N LEU A 68 33.25 -3.74 -7.78
CA LEU A 68 32.57 -2.75 -8.61
C LEU A 68 32.17 -3.34 -9.96
N ALA A 69 33.02 -4.16 -10.57
CA ALA A 69 32.71 -4.86 -11.82
C ALA A 69 31.58 -5.88 -11.62
N ASP A 70 31.58 -6.64 -10.53
CA ASP A 70 30.52 -7.61 -10.22
C ASP A 70 29.17 -6.92 -9.97
N ILE A 71 29.16 -5.80 -9.24
CA ILE A 71 27.97 -4.96 -9.04
C ILE A 71 27.50 -4.39 -10.38
N GLN A 72 28.42 -3.91 -11.22
CA GLN A 72 28.09 -3.39 -12.54
C GLN A 72 27.47 -4.47 -13.44
N VAL A 73 28.04 -5.68 -13.44
CA VAL A 73 27.48 -6.85 -14.14
C VAL A 73 26.09 -7.19 -13.61
N GLU A 74 25.84 -7.08 -12.29
CA GLU A 74 24.51 -7.28 -11.71
C GLU A 74 23.52 -6.18 -12.13
N LEU A 75 23.95 -4.92 -12.16
CA LEU A 75 23.14 -3.78 -12.61
C LEU A 75 22.82 -3.83 -14.10
N ASP A 76 23.75 -4.35 -14.91
CA ASP A 76 23.63 -4.50 -16.36
C ASP A 76 22.78 -5.71 -16.77
N LYS A 77 22.39 -6.59 -15.83
CA LYS A 77 21.46 -7.69 -16.12
C LYS A 77 20.16 -7.12 -16.68
N PRO A 78 19.70 -7.59 -17.87
CA PRO A 78 18.49 -7.07 -18.48
C PRO A 78 17.30 -7.36 -17.56
N ARG A 79 16.64 -6.29 -17.08
CA ARG A 79 15.40 -6.39 -16.31
C ARG A 79 14.22 -6.49 -17.27
N THR A 80 13.37 -7.49 -17.07
CA THR A 80 12.09 -7.59 -17.77
C THR A 80 11.07 -6.69 -17.07
N PHE A 81 10.81 -5.53 -17.66
CA PHE A 81 9.80 -4.60 -17.15
C PHE A 81 8.39 -4.94 -17.64
N LEU A 82 7.40 -4.60 -16.83
CA LEU A 82 5.99 -4.68 -17.19
C LEU A 82 5.64 -3.59 -18.20
N GLY A 83 5.07 -4.01 -19.33
CA GLY A 83 4.44 -3.11 -20.29
C GLY A 83 3.12 -2.54 -19.76
N GLU A 84 2.50 -1.67 -20.57
CA GLU A 84 1.27 -0.94 -20.20
C GLU A 84 0.09 -1.85 -19.83
N LEU A 85 -0.20 -2.86 -20.65
CA LEU A 85 -1.34 -3.75 -20.42
C LEU A 85 -1.14 -4.66 -19.18
N PRO A 86 0.00 -5.36 -19.00
CA PRO A 86 0.24 -6.13 -17.78
C PRO A 86 0.26 -5.27 -16.51
N ALA A 87 0.88 -4.09 -16.56
CA ALA A 87 0.87 -3.17 -15.42
C ALA A 87 -0.53 -2.67 -15.08
N THR A 88 -1.34 -2.35 -16.11
CA THR A 88 -2.74 -1.96 -15.94
C THR A 88 -3.57 -3.12 -15.39
N ALA A 89 -3.37 -4.35 -15.86
CA ALA A 89 -4.18 -5.49 -15.45
C ALA A 89 -3.99 -5.91 -13.99
N ILE A 90 -2.76 -5.82 -13.46
CA ILE A 90 -2.48 -6.17 -12.05
C ILE A 90 -3.30 -5.29 -11.10
N CYS A 91 -3.16 -3.97 -11.20
CA CYS A 91 -3.93 -3.02 -10.38
C CYS A 91 -5.38 -2.89 -10.88
N GLY A 92 -5.64 -3.20 -12.14
CA GLY A 92 -6.95 -3.18 -12.79
C GLY A 92 -7.89 -4.24 -12.24
N ASN A 93 -7.40 -5.46 -11.97
CA ASN A 93 -8.21 -6.50 -11.31
C ASN A 93 -8.68 -6.07 -9.94
N ASP A 94 -7.84 -5.37 -9.19
CA ASP A 94 -8.16 -4.82 -7.87
C ASP A 94 -9.25 -3.74 -8.00
N ILE A 95 -8.93 -2.64 -8.69
CA ILE A 95 -9.83 -1.48 -8.77
C ILE A 95 -11.13 -1.74 -9.54
N LEU A 96 -11.09 -2.53 -10.62
CA LEU A 96 -12.30 -2.78 -11.43
C LEU A 96 -13.23 -3.78 -10.76
N SER A 97 -12.70 -4.71 -9.95
CA SER A 97 -13.52 -5.62 -9.15
C SER A 97 -14.30 -4.89 -8.05
N SER A 98 -13.89 -3.67 -7.68
CA SER A 98 -14.53 -2.92 -6.59
C SER A 98 -16.02 -2.62 -6.80
N VAL A 99 -16.46 -2.54 -8.05
CA VAL A 99 -17.88 -2.36 -8.40
C VAL A 99 -18.76 -3.49 -7.86
N LEU A 100 -18.21 -4.70 -7.70
CA LEU A 100 -18.92 -5.88 -7.23
C LEU A 100 -19.39 -5.76 -5.78
N TYR A 101 -18.73 -4.93 -4.96
CA TYR A 101 -19.09 -4.67 -3.56
C TYR A 101 -19.48 -3.21 -3.29
N SER A 102 -19.00 -2.25 -4.09
CA SER A 102 -19.34 -0.84 -3.90
C SER A 102 -20.74 -0.51 -4.41
N ALA A 103 -21.22 -1.18 -5.46
CA ALA A 103 -22.53 -0.88 -6.05
C ALA A 103 -23.67 -1.02 -5.05
N SER A 104 -23.71 -2.12 -4.29
CA SER A 104 -24.71 -2.33 -3.24
C SER A 104 -24.56 -1.34 -2.10
N SER A 105 -23.33 -1.07 -1.66
CA SER A 105 -23.03 -0.09 -0.60
C SER A 105 -23.55 1.32 -0.94
N VAL A 106 -23.36 1.77 -2.19
CA VAL A 106 -23.86 3.08 -2.63
C VAL A 106 -25.38 3.08 -2.80
N ALA A 107 -25.95 2.01 -3.34
CA ALA A 107 -27.40 1.91 -3.51
C ALA A 107 -28.13 2.02 -2.17
N VAL A 108 -27.65 1.32 -1.12
CA VAL A 108 -28.27 1.36 0.22
C VAL A 108 -28.25 2.77 0.82
N LYS A 109 -27.22 3.58 0.55
CA LYS A 109 -27.08 4.93 1.13
C LYS A 109 -27.66 6.05 0.27
N SER A 110 -27.80 5.87 -1.05
CA SER A 110 -28.27 6.91 -1.98
C SER A 110 -29.56 6.59 -2.72
N GLY A 111 -30.00 5.34 -2.72
CA GLY A 111 -31.12 4.86 -3.50
C GLY A 111 -31.04 5.31 -4.95
N LYS A 112 -32.11 5.97 -5.42
CA LYS A 112 -32.23 6.52 -6.78
C LYS A 112 -31.14 7.53 -7.17
N LEU A 113 -30.45 8.14 -6.21
CA LEU A 113 -29.39 9.12 -6.46
C LEU A 113 -28.00 8.49 -6.63
N MET A 114 -27.87 7.16 -6.56
CA MET A 114 -26.60 6.41 -6.67
C MET A 114 -25.63 6.89 -7.78
N PRO A 115 -26.07 7.26 -9.01
CA PRO A 115 -25.15 7.75 -10.04
C PRO A 115 -24.39 9.02 -9.65
N ILE A 116 -24.96 9.89 -8.82
CA ILE A 116 -24.36 11.18 -8.44
C ILE A 116 -23.09 10.96 -7.59
N PRO A 117 -23.11 10.21 -6.47
CA PRO A 117 -21.90 9.81 -5.76
C PRO A 117 -20.83 9.12 -6.60
N LEU A 118 -21.22 8.33 -7.59
CA LEU A 118 -20.29 7.61 -8.48
C LEU A 118 -19.58 8.57 -9.45
N ILE A 119 -20.27 9.62 -9.90
CA ILE A 119 -19.64 10.73 -10.64
C ILE A 119 -18.69 11.50 -9.73
N MET A 120 -19.10 11.81 -8.49
CA MET A 120 -18.27 12.53 -7.53
C MET A 120 -16.97 11.78 -7.22
N VAL A 121 -17.03 10.46 -6.96
CA VAL A 121 -15.82 9.68 -6.68
C VAL A 121 -14.91 9.56 -7.91
N SER A 122 -15.48 9.52 -9.12
CA SER A 122 -14.71 9.56 -10.37
C SER A 122 -13.93 10.88 -10.52
N ALA A 123 -14.49 12.01 -10.04
CA ALA A 123 -13.79 13.30 -9.98
C ALA A 123 -12.70 13.34 -8.90
N VAL A 124 -12.92 12.68 -7.76
CA VAL A 124 -11.85 12.48 -6.75
C VAL A 124 -10.69 11.71 -7.36
N LEU A 125 -10.98 10.57 -7.99
CA LEU A 125 -9.96 9.73 -8.60
C LEU A 125 -9.21 10.46 -9.73
N PHE A 126 -9.88 11.31 -10.50
CA PHE A 126 -9.24 12.16 -11.50
C PHE A 126 -8.19 13.10 -10.88
N SER A 127 -8.51 13.68 -9.72
CA SER A 127 -7.58 14.53 -8.98
C SER A 127 -6.40 13.71 -8.45
N PHE A 128 -6.69 12.54 -7.87
CA PHE A 128 -5.67 11.64 -7.34
C PHE A 128 -4.75 11.05 -8.39
N ARG A 129 -5.20 10.90 -9.63
CA ARG A 129 -4.31 10.56 -10.75
C ARG A 129 -3.14 11.52 -10.82
N PHE A 130 -3.36 12.83 -10.85
CA PHE A 130 -2.26 13.80 -10.92
C PHE A 130 -1.41 13.82 -9.64
N ILE A 131 -2.03 13.64 -8.47
CA ILE A 131 -1.33 13.59 -7.18
C ILE A 131 -0.35 12.40 -7.15
N TYR A 132 -0.81 11.21 -7.57
CA TYR A 132 0.03 10.01 -7.65
C TYR A 132 1.10 10.15 -8.74
N GLU A 133 0.75 10.66 -9.92
CA GLU A 133 1.70 10.91 -11.00
C GLU A 133 2.87 11.80 -10.52
N GLU A 134 2.60 12.90 -9.83
CA GLU A 134 3.68 13.79 -9.34
C GLU A 134 4.56 13.14 -8.26
N VAL A 135 3.95 12.49 -7.26
CA VAL A 135 4.72 11.94 -6.12
C VAL A 135 5.55 10.74 -6.53
N VAL A 136 4.96 9.80 -7.27
CA VAL A 136 5.62 8.53 -7.60
C VAL A 136 6.66 8.73 -8.70
N THR A 137 6.43 9.62 -9.67
CA THR A 137 7.48 9.90 -10.69
C THR A 137 8.66 10.66 -10.12
N ALA A 138 8.47 11.46 -9.06
CA ALA A 138 9.56 12.10 -8.35
C ALA A 138 10.41 11.11 -7.55
N ILE A 139 9.79 10.04 -7.01
CA ILE A 139 10.46 9.02 -6.19
C ILE A 139 9.97 7.62 -6.62
N PRO A 140 10.45 7.07 -7.75
CA PRO A 140 9.95 5.84 -8.35
C PRO A 140 10.52 4.60 -7.63
N MET A 141 10.25 4.49 -6.34
CA MET A 141 10.58 3.30 -5.55
C MET A 141 9.33 2.74 -4.88
N ASN A 142 9.32 1.43 -4.69
CA ASN A 142 8.22 0.71 -4.05
C ASN A 142 7.99 1.18 -2.59
N GLY A 143 6.79 0.91 -2.07
CA GLY A 143 6.34 1.37 -0.75
C GLY A 143 5.44 2.61 -0.79
N GLY A 144 5.05 3.10 -1.97
CA GLY A 144 3.98 4.09 -2.17
C GLY A 144 4.05 5.26 -1.19
N THR A 145 2.98 5.45 -0.40
CA THR A 145 2.84 6.53 0.60
C THR A 145 3.94 6.54 1.65
N TYR A 146 4.40 5.37 2.10
CA TYR A 146 5.50 5.28 3.07
C TYR A 146 6.76 5.94 2.54
N ASN A 147 7.15 5.57 1.32
CA ASN A 147 8.36 6.09 0.70
C ASN A 147 8.25 7.58 0.36
N ALA A 148 7.08 8.01 -0.12
CA ALA A 148 6.78 9.43 -0.35
C ALA A 148 6.97 10.28 0.93
N LEU A 149 6.47 9.79 2.07
CA LEU A 149 6.60 10.48 3.36
C LEU A 149 7.99 10.31 3.99
N LEU A 150 8.67 9.20 3.77
CA LEU A 150 10.03 8.98 4.27
C LEU A 150 11.00 10.04 3.75
N ASN A 151 10.84 10.44 2.47
CA ASN A 151 11.71 11.40 1.81
C ASN A 151 11.32 12.87 2.04
N THR A 152 10.11 13.13 2.53
CA THR A 152 9.57 14.48 2.74
C THR A 152 9.34 14.83 4.21
N THR A 153 9.36 13.84 5.11
CA THR A 153 9.01 14.00 6.54
C THR A 153 9.97 13.24 7.47
N SER A 154 9.47 12.78 8.63
CA SER A 154 10.21 11.96 9.58
C SER A 154 9.88 10.47 9.38
N LYS A 155 10.81 9.59 9.77
CA LYS A 155 10.60 8.14 9.73
C LYS A 155 9.39 7.68 10.57
N ARG A 156 9.06 8.39 11.65
CA ARG A 156 7.87 8.13 12.48
C ARG A 156 6.57 8.44 11.74
N THR A 157 6.51 9.59 11.06
CA THR A 157 5.35 9.97 10.24
C THR A 157 5.16 9.00 9.06
N ALA A 158 6.26 8.61 8.42
CA ALA A 158 6.23 7.59 7.38
C ALA A 158 5.71 6.25 7.91
N ALA A 159 6.15 5.82 9.10
CA ALA A 159 5.67 4.59 9.73
C ALA A 159 4.16 4.60 10.01
N LEU A 160 3.57 5.74 10.39
CA LEU A 160 2.11 5.86 10.53
C LEU A 160 1.38 5.63 9.20
N ALA A 161 1.88 6.20 8.10
CA ALA A 161 1.30 5.94 6.78
C ALA A 161 1.47 4.49 6.35
N ALA A 162 2.60 3.86 6.70
CA ALA A 162 2.80 2.44 6.46
C ALA A 162 1.78 1.56 7.21
N CYS A 163 1.35 1.96 8.42
CA CYS A 163 0.27 1.26 9.13
C CYS A 163 -1.04 1.30 8.34
N LEU A 164 -1.41 2.46 7.79
CA LEU A 164 -2.59 2.61 6.94
C LEU A 164 -2.46 1.79 5.65
N SER A 165 -1.28 1.76 5.01
CA SER A 165 -1.05 0.92 3.84
C SER A 165 -1.18 -0.57 4.13
N ILE A 166 -0.64 -1.04 5.27
CA ILE A 166 -0.74 -2.44 5.69
C ILE A 166 -2.20 -2.83 5.91
N LEU A 167 -2.97 -1.96 6.58
CA LEU A 167 -4.40 -2.20 6.77
C LEU A 167 -5.18 -2.13 5.46
N SER A 168 -4.83 -1.22 4.55
CA SER A 168 -5.45 -1.14 3.21
C SER A 168 -5.29 -2.49 2.52
N TYR A 169 -4.07 -3.04 2.45
CA TYR A 169 -3.83 -4.36 1.84
C TYR A 169 -4.47 -5.53 2.58
N LEU A 170 -4.50 -5.47 3.91
CA LEU A 170 -5.19 -6.48 4.70
C LEU A 170 -6.68 -6.50 4.33
N ALA A 171 -7.29 -5.32 4.28
CA ALA A 171 -8.68 -5.15 3.94
C ALA A 171 -8.96 -5.48 2.47
N THR A 172 -8.11 -5.09 1.52
CA THR A 172 -8.20 -5.50 0.10
C THR A 172 -8.33 -7.01 -0.03
N GLY A 173 -7.40 -7.76 0.58
CA GLY A 173 -7.41 -9.22 0.50
C GLY A 173 -8.66 -9.84 1.15
N VAL A 174 -9.07 -9.33 2.31
CA VAL A 174 -10.21 -9.89 3.06
C VAL A 174 -11.55 -9.51 2.43
N VAL A 175 -11.75 -8.26 2.00
CA VAL A 175 -12.94 -7.82 1.24
C VAL A 175 -13.07 -8.63 -0.04
N SER A 176 -11.98 -8.76 -0.79
CA SER A 176 -12.00 -9.44 -2.08
C SER A 176 -12.28 -10.93 -1.90
N ALA A 177 -11.61 -11.60 -0.97
CA ALA A 177 -11.85 -13.01 -0.68
C ALA A 177 -13.28 -13.25 -0.19
N THR A 178 -13.77 -12.42 0.74
CA THR A 178 -15.12 -12.54 1.30
C THR A 178 -16.19 -12.29 0.24
N SER A 179 -16.05 -11.23 -0.54
CA SER A 179 -16.97 -10.90 -1.63
C SER A 179 -16.98 -12.00 -2.69
N GLY A 180 -15.80 -12.51 -3.09
CA GLY A 180 -15.71 -13.59 -4.08
C GLY A 180 -16.43 -14.85 -3.61
N VAL A 181 -16.25 -15.23 -2.34
CA VAL A 181 -16.95 -16.37 -1.73
C VAL A 181 -18.45 -16.11 -1.63
N ARG A 182 -18.90 -14.88 -1.35
CA ARG A 182 -20.33 -14.53 -1.34
C ARG A 182 -20.99 -14.63 -2.72
N TYR A 183 -20.29 -14.22 -3.78
CA TYR A 183 -20.77 -14.42 -5.16
C TYR A 183 -20.89 -15.92 -5.51
N LEU A 184 -19.98 -16.77 -5.04
CA LEU A 184 -20.13 -18.23 -5.17
C LEU A 184 -21.25 -18.78 -4.28
N ASN A 185 -21.44 -18.24 -3.09
CA ASN A 185 -22.50 -18.64 -2.17
C ASN A 185 -23.91 -18.43 -2.76
N ASN A 186 -24.05 -17.43 -3.64
CA ASN A 186 -25.28 -17.20 -4.40
C ASN A 186 -25.61 -18.36 -5.36
N GLN A 187 -24.65 -19.21 -5.72
CA GLN A 187 -24.86 -20.36 -6.60
C GLN A 187 -24.94 -21.67 -5.82
N VAL A 188 -24.11 -21.83 -4.80
CA VAL A 188 -24.05 -23.02 -3.95
C VAL A 188 -23.82 -22.59 -2.52
N GLU A 189 -24.68 -23.03 -1.60
CA GLU A 189 -24.56 -22.72 -0.18
C GLU A 189 -23.23 -23.27 0.39
N ILE A 190 -22.36 -22.37 0.85
CA ILE A 190 -21.02 -22.68 1.35
C ILE A 190 -20.70 -21.90 2.64
N PRO A 191 -19.89 -22.47 3.54
CA PRO A 191 -19.50 -21.79 4.77
C PRO A 191 -18.54 -20.62 4.48
N ILE A 192 -19.08 -19.40 4.41
CA ILE A 192 -18.37 -18.18 3.99
C ILE A 192 -17.03 -18.02 4.71
N VAL A 193 -17.01 -18.05 6.05
CA VAL A 193 -15.80 -17.86 6.86
C VAL A 193 -14.71 -18.88 6.52
N GLY A 194 -15.06 -20.17 6.45
CA GLY A 194 -14.12 -21.25 6.17
C GLY A 194 -13.56 -21.17 4.74
N CYS A 195 -14.45 -20.96 3.76
CA CYS A 195 -14.07 -20.82 2.35
C CYS A 195 -13.18 -19.59 2.11
N THR A 196 -13.45 -18.46 2.77
CA THR A 196 -12.61 -17.25 2.69
C THR A 196 -11.19 -17.51 3.21
N ILE A 197 -11.04 -18.19 4.36
CA ILE A 197 -9.72 -18.52 4.91
C ILE A 197 -8.97 -19.50 4.00
N ILE A 198 -9.67 -20.52 3.46
CA ILE A 198 -9.08 -21.47 2.51
C ILE A 198 -8.61 -20.73 1.25
N LEU A 199 -9.40 -19.79 0.74
CA LEU A 199 -9.05 -18.99 -0.42
C LEU A 199 -7.80 -18.14 -0.18
N LEU A 200 -7.75 -17.41 0.95
CA LEU A 200 -6.56 -16.66 1.36
C LEU A 200 -5.34 -17.58 1.47
N GLY A 201 -5.51 -18.77 2.05
CA GLY A 201 -4.44 -19.76 2.17
C GLY A 201 -3.94 -20.29 0.81
N ALA A 202 -4.85 -20.54 -0.12
CA ALA A 202 -4.51 -20.95 -1.49
C ALA A 202 -3.69 -19.87 -2.20
N PHE A 203 -4.07 -18.60 -2.07
CA PHE A 203 -3.32 -17.47 -2.64
C PHE A 203 -2.00 -17.18 -1.91
N ALA A 204 -1.91 -17.48 -0.60
CA ALA A 204 -0.65 -17.47 0.13
C ALA A 204 0.33 -18.51 -0.44
N LEU A 205 -0.14 -19.73 -0.70
CA LEU A 205 0.67 -20.79 -1.31
C LEU A 205 1.10 -20.39 -2.73
N LEU A 206 0.18 -19.89 -3.55
CA LEU A 206 0.48 -19.41 -4.90
C LEU A 206 1.53 -18.28 -4.88
N SER A 207 1.38 -17.33 -3.97
CA SER A 207 2.36 -16.24 -3.77
C SER A 207 3.73 -16.77 -3.32
N ALA A 208 3.75 -17.78 -2.45
CA ALA A 208 4.99 -18.40 -1.95
C ALA A 208 5.72 -19.20 -3.03
N LEU A 209 4.99 -19.85 -3.94
CA LEU A 209 5.53 -20.61 -5.08
C LEU A 209 6.20 -19.71 -6.14
N GLY A 210 5.91 -18.41 -6.12
CA GLY A 210 6.53 -17.40 -6.97
C GLY A 210 5.61 -17.00 -8.13
N THR A 211 5.17 -15.74 -8.11
CA THR A 211 4.22 -15.15 -9.06
C THR A 211 4.89 -14.49 -10.27
N ALA A 212 6.15 -14.83 -10.56
CA ALA A 212 6.91 -14.21 -11.65
C ALA A 212 6.27 -14.38 -13.05
N GLU A 213 5.36 -15.36 -13.23
CA GLU A 213 4.56 -15.54 -14.45
C GLU A 213 3.13 -14.93 -14.37
N SER A 214 2.76 -14.34 -13.24
CA SER A 214 1.38 -13.96 -12.92
C SER A 214 0.85 -12.77 -13.72
N SER A 215 1.70 -11.97 -14.37
CA SER A 215 1.25 -10.80 -15.13
C SER A 215 0.39 -11.20 -16.34
N ARG A 216 0.66 -12.36 -16.96
CA ARG A 216 -0.18 -12.92 -18.03
C ARG A 216 -1.54 -13.37 -17.51
N VAL A 217 -1.56 -14.06 -16.37
CA VAL A 217 -2.82 -14.50 -15.73
C VAL A 217 -3.66 -13.28 -15.34
N ALA A 218 -3.03 -12.25 -14.76
CA ALA A 218 -3.70 -11.00 -14.43
C ALA A 218 -4.34 -10.35 -15.66
N VAL A 219 -3.66 -10.33 -16.82
CA VAL A 219 -4.22 -9.81 -18.08
C VAL A 219 -5.43 -10.61 -18.55
N VAL A 220 -5.38 -11.95 -18.48
CA VAL A 220 -6.51 -12.79 -18.88
C VAL A 220 -7.74 -12.53 -18.00
N ILE A 221 -7.55 -12.52 -16.68
CA ILE A 221 -8.61 -12.20 -15.72
C ILE A 221 -9.19 -10.81 -15.98
N PHE A 222 -8.32 -9.81 -16.18
CA PHE A 222 -8.72 -8.43 -16.39
C PHE A 222 -9.54 -8.22 -17.67
N LEU A 223 -9.08 -8.80 -18.79
CA LEU A 223 -9.78 -8.70 -20.06
C LEU A 223 -11.10 -9.45 -20.04
N HIS A 224 -11.14 -10.64 -19.42
CA HIS A 224 -12.36 -11.40 -19.24
C HIS A 224 -13.39 -10.62 -18.42
N HIS A 225 -12.97 -10.01 -17.31
CA HIS A 225 -13.83 -9.18 -16.48
C HIS A 225 -14.38 -7.96 -17.23
N ILE A 226 -13.54 -7.25 -18.01
CA ILE A 226 -14.00 -6.14 -18.87
C ILE A 226 -15.08 -6.61 -19.85
N ILE A 227 -14.93 -7.80 -20.44
CA ILE A 227 -15.93 -8.36 -21.36
C ILE A 227 -17.25 -8.61 -20.62
N VAL A 228 -17.22 -9.24 -19.45
CA VAL A 228 -18.42 -9.51 -18.65
C VAL A 228 -19.11 -8.23 -18.23
N LEU A 229 -18.38 -7.23 -17.71
CA LEU A 229 -18.94 -5.93 -17.36
C LEU A 229 -19.50 -5.18 -18.57
N SER A 230 -18.87 -5.28 -19.74
CA SER A 230 -19.36 -4.64 -20.97
C SER A 230 -20.68 -5.25 -21.42
N ILE A 231 -20.79 -6.59 -21.41
CA ILE A 231 -22.02 -7.29 -21.73
C ILE A 231 -23.12 -6.93 -20.72
N LEU A 232 -22.80 -6.93 -19.43
CA LEU A 232 -23.74 -6.54 -18.38
C LEU A 232 -24.24 -5.10 -18.59
N PHE A 233 -23.33 -4.15 -18.84
CA PHE A 233 -23.68 -2.75 -19.10
C PHE A 233 -24.61 -2.59 -20.31
N VAL A 234 -24.28 -3.22 -21.44
CA VAL A 234 -25.13 -3.19 -22.65
C VAL A 234 -26.48 -3.84 -22.37
N SER A 235 -26.50 -4.94 -21.61
CA SER A 235 -27.74 -5.64 -21.24
C SER A 235 -28.63 -4.76 -20.36
N CYS A 236 -28.06 -3.99 -19.42
CA CYS A 236 -28.82 -3.02 -18.64
C CYS A 236 -29.46 -1.94 -19.52
N ILE A 237 -28.74 -1.44 -20.54
CA ILE A 237 -29.29 -0.47 -21.49
C ILE A 237 -30.45 -1.08 -22.27
N VAL A 238 -30.25 -2.27 -22.84
CA VAL A 238 -31.28 -2.96 -23.64
C VAL A 238 -32.52 -3.23 -22.80
N TYR A 239 -32.35 -3.78 -21.60
CA TYR A 239 -33.45 -4.07 -20.68
C TYR A 239 -34.17 -2.80 -20.24
N GLY A 240 -33.43 -1.74 -19.90
CA GLY A 240 -33.99 -0.45 -19.48
C GLY A 240 -34.82 0.24 -20.58
N VAL A 241 -34.43 0.09 -21.86
CA VAL A 241 -35.22 0.59 -23.00
C VAL A 241 -36.50 -0.24 -23.19
N GLN A 242 -36.46 -1.55 -22.91
CA GLN A 242 -37.63 -2.42 -23.00
C GLN A 242 -38.60 -2.23 -21.82
N HIS A 243 -38.08 -1.92 -20.63
CA HIS A 243 -38.83 -1.80 -19.38
C HIS A 243 -38.60 -0.44 -18.70
N PRO A 244 -38.98 0.68 -19.35
CA PRO A 244 -38.70 2.02 -18.83
C PRO A 244 -39.42 2.33 -17.51
N HIS A 245 -40.48 1.58 -17.19
CA HIS A 245 -41.24 1.74 -15.96
C HIS A 245 -40.38 1.47 -14.72
N VAL A 246 -39.45 0.51 -14.74
CA VAL A 246 -38.60 0.20 -13.56
C VAL A 246 -37.77 1.42 -13.14
N PHE A 247 -37.12 2.07 -14.10
CA PHE A 247 -36.37 3.30 -13.83
C PHE A 247 -37.29 4.42 -13.39
N SER A 248 -38.45 4.58 -14.04
CA SER A 248 -39.43 5.60 -13.68
C SER A 248 -39.94 5.42 -12.24
N ASP A 249 -40.29 4.20 -11.85
CA ASP A 249 -40.79 3.85 -10.52
C ASP A 249 -39.71 4.09 -9.47
N ASN A 250 -38.46 3.72 -9.75
CA ASN A 250 -37.32 4.05 -8.91
C ASN A 250 -37.13 5.57 -8.74
N MET A 251 -37.38 6.38 -9.78
CA MET A 251 -37.29 7.84 -9.64
C MET A 251 -38.40 8.43 -8.75
N HIS A 252 -39.55 7.75 -8.65
CA HIS A 252 -40.66 8.13 -7.78
C HIS A 252 -40.54 7.55 -6.37
N SER A 253 -39.57 6.68 -6.10
CA SER A 253 -39.36 6.12 -4.77
C SER A 253 -38.94 7.18 -3.76
N GLU A 254 -39.16 6.90 -2.48
CA GLU A 254 -38.59 7.69 -1.39
C GLU A 254 -37.06 7.51 -1.34
N LEU A 255 -36.39 8.48 -0.71
CA LEU A 255 -34.96 8.41 -0.46
C LEU A 255 -34.71 7.57 0.80
N PRO A 256 -33.65 6.75 0.83
CA PRO A 256 -33.40 5.87 1.97
C PRO A 256 -33.13 6.68 3.24
N GLU A 257 -33.67 6.19 4.36
CA GLU A 257 -33.25 6.62 5.69
C GLU A 257 -31.78 6.24 5.90
N VAL A 258 -31.08 7.08 6.64
CA VAL A 258 -29.65 6.91 6.90
C VAL A 258 -29.38 7.02 8.37
N ASP A 259 -28.53 6.13 8.88
CA ASP A 259 -27.96 6.28 10.21
C ASP A 259 -27.04 7.50 10.24
N PHE A 260 -27.29 8.40 11.17
CA PHE A 260 -26.42 9.50 11.56
C PHE A 260 -26.05 9.34 13.03
N ALA A 261 -24.83 8.88 13.27
CA ALA A 261 -24.27 8.76 14.62
C ALA A 261 -25.13 7.95 15.62
N GLY A 262 -25.83 6.92 15.15
CA GLY A 262 -26.72 6.06 15.94
C GLY A 262 -28.19 6.51 15.97
N SER A 263 -28.54 7.55 15.20
CA SER A 263 -29.92 8.04 15.04
C SER A 263 -30.35 7.98 13.58
N MET A 264 -31.52 7.42 13.29
CA MET A 264 -32.05 7.39 11.92
C MET A 264 -32.53 8.78 11.53
N LEU A 265 -32.01 9.30 10.43
CA LEU A 265 -32.48 10.53 9.79
C LEU A 265 -33.29 10.19 8.55
N ASP A 266 -34.36 10.97 8.34
CA ASP A 266 -35.13 10.92 7.11
C ASP A 266 -34.23 11.19 5.88
N GLY A 267 -34.43 10.37 4.85
CA GLY A 267 -33.72 10.49 3.59
C GLY A 267 -34.06 11.80 2.88
N ASN A 268 -33.05 12.63 2.62
CA ASN A 268 -33.18 13.79 1.75
C ASN A 268 -32.03 13.80 0.73
N VAL A 269 -32.10 14.72 -0.24
CA VAL A 269 -31.12 14.80 -1.34
C VAL A 269 -29.70 14.97 -0.81
N PHE A 270 -29.52 15.80 0.22
CA PHE A 270 -28.20 16.06 0.80
C PHE A 270 -27.67 14.82 1.53
N THR A 271 -28.46 14.19 2.40
CA THR A 271 -28.03 13.01 3.15
C THR A 271 -27.73 11.85 2.22
N SER A 272 -28.56 11.62 1.20
CA SER A 272 -28.37 10.59 0.19
C SER A 272 -27.08 10.78 -0.61
N ILE A 273 -26.77 12.02 -1.01
CA ILE A 273 -25.52 12.32 -1.75
C ILE A 273 -24.31 12.21 -0.81
N PHE A 274 -24.40 12.74 0.41
CA PHE A 274 -23.29 12.77 1.36
C PHE A 274 -22.88 11.35 1.80
N PHE A 275 -23.82 10.53 2.27
CA PHE A 275 -23.54 9.16 2.67
C PHE A 275 -23.26 8.24 1.48
N GLY A 276 -23.93 8.50 0.36
CA GLY A 276 -23.61 7.92 -0.93
C GLY A 276 -22.17 8.12 -1.35
N PHE A 277 -21.68 9.35 -1.22
CA PHE A 277 -20.30 9.71 -1.52
C PHE A 277 -19.33 8.98 -0.60
N GLY A 278 -19.64 8.87 0.69
CA GLY A 278 -18.88 8.04 1.62
C GLY A 278 -18.79 6.58 1.16
N ALA A 279 -19.92 5.96 0.84
CA ALA A 279 -20.00 4.58 0.36
C ALA A 279 -19.32 4.38 -1.00
N SER A 280 -19.36 5.38 -1.90
CA SER A 280 -18.78 5.27 -3.23
C SER A 280 -17.25 5.33 -3.23
N MET A 281 -16.62 5.84 -2.16
CA MET A 281 -15.17 5.79 -1.98
C MET A 281 -14.62 4.35 -2.01
N LEU A 282 -15.44 3.37 -1.62
CA LEU A 282 -15.10 1.96 -1.71
C LEU A 282 -14.91 1.51 -3.18
N GLY A 283 -15.61 2.13 -4.13
CA GLY A 283 -15.59 1.79 -5.57
C GLY A 283 -14.38 2.34 -6.34
N ILE A 284 -13.40 2.93 -5.65
CA ILE A 284 -12.12 3.35 -6.25
C ILE A 284 -10.91 2.75 -5.50
N THR A 285 -11.19 1.81 -4.59
CA THR A 285 -10.16 1.10 -3.83
C THR A 285 -9.28 0.26 -4.75
N GLY A 286 -8.00 0.13 -4.42
CA GLY A 286 -7.02 -0.56 -5.26
C GLY A 286 -6.25 0.35 -6.19
N PHE A 287 -6.64 1.62 -6.36
CA PHE A 287 -5.88 2.61 -7.14
C PHE A 287 -4.44 2.80 -6.64
N GLU A 288 -4.21 2.64 -5.34
CA GLU A 288 -2.91 2.77 -4.69
C GLU A 288 -1.92 1.64 -5.06
N SER A 289 -2.45 0.49 -5.49
CA SER A 289 -1.67 -0.75 -5.66
C SER A 289 -0.55 -0.59 -6.68
N SER A 290 -0.77 0.18 -7.76
CA SER A 290 0.23 0.48 -8.80
C SER A 290 1.52 1.10 -8.26
N SER A 291 1.45 1.89 -7.18
CA SER A 291 2.62 2.57 -6.61
C SER A 291 3.56 1.63 -5.83
N ASN A 292 3.14 0.40 -5.55
CA ASN A 292 3.90 -0.57 -4.76
C ASN A 292 4.62 -1.62 -5.60
N TYR A 293 4.44 -1.59 -6.92
CA TYR A 293 5.23 -2.33 -7.89
C TYR A 293 5.72 -1.42 -9.03
N VAL A 294 5.97 -0.14 -8.73
CA VAL A 294 6.39 0.83 -9.74
C VAL A 294 7.79 0.52 -10.29
N GLU A 295 8.67 -0.09 -9.49
CA GLU A 295 10.02 -0.49 -9.90
C GLU A 295 9.99 -1.59 -10.98
N GLU A 296 8.92 -2.37 -11.03
CA GLU A 296 8.67 -3.42 -12.00
C GLU A 296 8.07 -2.88 -13.31
N GLN A 297 7.59 -1.63 -13.35
CA GLN A 297 6.98 -1.03 -14.54
C GLN A 297 8.01 -0.38 -15.46
N ALA A 298 7.80 -0.46 -16.78
CA ALA A 298 8.70 0.21 -17.73
C ALA A 298 8.59 1.74 -17.61
N PRO A 299 9.65 2.50 -17.98
CA PRO A 299 9.63 3.96 -17.91
C PRO A 299 8.40 4.58 -18.59
N GLY A 300 7.69 5.45 -17.86
CA GLY A 300 6.48 6.12 -18.35
C GLY A 300 5.20 5.28 -18.33
N VAL A 301 5.25 3.97 -18.02
CA VAL A 301 4.06 3.11 -17.95
C VAL A 301 3.15 3.48 -16.79
N PHE A 302 3.70 3.83 -15.62
CA PHE A 302 2.94 4.17 -14.43
C PHE A 302 1.81 5.20 -14.68
N ARG A 303 2.13 6.28 -15.40
CA ARG A 303 1.16 7.34 -15.75
C ARG A 303 0.01 6.79 -16.61
N LYS A 304 0.32 5.91 -17.55
CA LYS A 304 -0.67 5.29 -18.41
C LYS A 304 -1.55 4.31 -17.64
N THR A 305 -0.96 3.53 -16.72
CA THR A 305 -1.69 2.66 -15.79
C THR A 305 -2.74 3.46 -15.02
N LEU A 306 -2.37 4.59 -14.39
CA LEU A 306 -3.32 5.44 -13.65
C LEU A 306 -4.43 6.02 -14.55
N ARG A 307 -4.09 6.47 -15.76
CA ARG A 307 -5.07 6.94 -16.75
C ARG A 307 -6.07 5.86 -17.13
N ASN A 308 -5.58 4.66 -17.45
CA ASN A 308 -6.39 3.56 -17.94
C ASN A 308 -7.35 3.08 -16.83
N MET A 309 -6.85 2.95 -15.60
CA MET A 309 -7.68 2.58 -14.43
C MET A 309 -8.76 3.62 -14.16
N TRP A 310 -8.41 4.91 -14.14
CA TRP A 310 -9.39 5.99 -13.95
C TRP A 310 -10.50 5.93 -15.02
N ALA A 311 -10.13 5.78 -16.29
CA ALA A 311 -11.08 5.75 -17.39
C ALA A 311 -12.06 4.56 -17.28
N LEU A 312 -11.54 3.36 -17.03
CA LEU A 312 -12.36 2.14 -16.94
C LEU A 312 -13.30 2.19 -15.74
N VAL A 313 -12.78 2.54 -14.57
CA VAL A 313 -13.58 2.60 -13.33
C VAL A 313 -14.64 3.68 -13.41
N THR A 314 -14.32 4.86 -13.97
CA THR A 314 -15.30 5.92 -14.21
C THR A 314 -16.43 5.44 -15.11
N PHE A 315 -16.08 4.79 -16.23
CA PHE A 315 -17.06 4.28 -17.18
C PHE A 315 -17.98 3.22 -16.56
N PHE A 316 -17.41 2.18 -15.95
CA PHE A 316 -18.20 1.08 -15.40
C PHE A 316 -18.97 1.46 -14.14
N ASN A 317 -18.39 2.23 -13.22
CA ASN A 317 -19.11 2.63 -12.00
C ASN A 317 -20.33 3.49 -12.35
N ILE A 318 -20.16 4.55 -13.15
CA ILE A 318 -21.28 5.43 -13.51
C ILE A 318 -22.29 4.67 -14.38
N GLY A 319 -21.81 3.95 -15.38
CA GLY A 319 -22.64 3.22 -16.33
C GLY A 319 -23.48 2.12 -15.66
N LEU A 320 -22.85 1.27 -14.86
CA LEU A 320 -23.54 0.21 -14.12
C LEU A 320 -24.39 0.79 -13.00
N GLY A 321 -23.96 1.87 -12.32
CA GLY A 321 -24.80 2.54 -11.31
C GLY A 321 -26.15 3.02 -11.89
N ALA A 322 -26.14 3.60 -13.09
CA ALA A 322 -27.37 3.96 -13.79
C ALA A 322 -28.11 2.72 -14.32
N GLY A 323 -27.39 1.73 -14.86
CA GLY A 323 -27.95 0.50 -15.40
C GLY A 323 -28.67 -0.36 -14.36
N ILE A 324 -28.14 -0.45 -13.14
CA ILE A 324 -28.74 -1.18 -12.02
C ILE A 324 -30.14 -0.62 -11.70
N LEU A 325 -30.27 0.71 -11.63
CA LEU A 325 -31.56 1.39 -11.40
C LEU A 325 -32.56 1.22 -12.56
N ALA A 326 -32.08 0.84 -13.75
CA ALA A 326 -32.95 0.58 -14.90
C ALA A 326 -33.42 -0.88 -14.98
N VAL A 327 -32.79 -1.79 -14.24
CA VAL A 327 -33.09 -3.24 -14.28
C VAL A 327 -33.82 -3.71 -13.04
N LEU A 328 -33.42 -3.24 -11.85
CA LEU A 328 -33.97 -3.71 -10.58
C LEU A 328 -34.72 -2.59 -9.83
N PRO A 329 -35.86 -2.89 -9.18
CA PRO A 329 -36.48 -1.96 -8.24
C PRO A 329 -35.58 -1.76 -7.01
N LEU A 330 -35.65 -0.60 -6.36
CA LEU A 330 -34.84 -0.31 -5.17
C LEU A 330 -35.20 -1.22 -3.99
N GLY A 331 -36.49 -1.29 -3.66
CA GLY A 331 -37.04 -2.12 -2.58
C GLY A 331 -37.78 -3.36 -3.08
N GLY A 332 -38.32 -4.13 -2.14
CA GLY A 332 -39.01 -5.40 -2.40
C GLY A 332 -38.08 -6.61 -2.37
N ASP A 333 -38.68 -7.81 -2.34
CA ASP A 333 -37.95 -9.08 -2.18
C ASP A 333 -36.97 -9.35 -3.33
N ASP A 334 -37.28 -8.85 -4.53
CA ASP A 334 -36.43 -8.93 -5.74
C ASP A 334 -35.62 -7.65 -6.01
N GLY A 335 -35.66 -6.69 -5.10
CA GLY A 335 -35.02 -5.39 -5.26
C GLY A 335 -33.53 -5.36 -4.91
N ILE A 336 -32.92 -4.21 -5.15
CA ILE A 336 -31.49 -3.94 -4.92
C ILE A 336 -31.11 -4.18 -3.45
N TYR A 337 -31.95 -3.73 -2.50
CA TYR A 337 -31.65 -3.85 -1.07
C TYR A 337 -31.66 -5.31 -0.56
N ALA A 338 -32.43 -6.19 -1.20
CA ALA A 338 -32.49 -7.61 -0.83
C ALA A 338 -31.30 -8.43 -1.34
N HIS A 339 -30.60 -7.96 -2.38
CA HIS A 339 -29.55 -8.69 -3.09
C HIS A 339 -28.17 -8.02 -2.97
N GLY A 340 -27.85 -7.44 -1.81
CA GLY A 340 -26.62 -6.66 -1.60
C GLY A 340 -25.31 -7.44 -1.78
N ASP A 341 -25.30 -8.74 -1.49
CA ASP A 341 -24.10 -9.59 -1.52
C ASP A 341 -23.63 -9.97 -2.93
N ALA A 342 -24.56 -10.09 -3.88
CA ALA A 342 -24.29 -10.51 -5.27
C ALA A 342 -25.08 -9.66 -6.28
N LEU A 343 -25.14 -8.35 -6.04
CA LEU A 343 -26.02 -7.42 -6.76
C LEU A 343 -25.86 -7.50 -8.28
N LEU A 344 -24.64 -7.50 -8.80
CA LEU A 344 -24.40 -7.54 -10.25
C LEU A 344 -24.83 -8.87 -10.87
N ALA A 345 -24.78 -9.97 -10.11
CA ALA A 345 -25.29 -11.27 -10.57
C ALA A 345 -26.82 -11.24 -10.71
N LYS A 346 -27.53 -10.66 -9.73
CA LYS A 346 -28.99 -10.47 -9.80
C LYS A 346 -29.40 -9.57 -10.96
N VAL A 347 -28.66 -8.50 -11.23
CA VAL A 347 -28.88 -7.63 -12.39
C VAL A 347 -28.71 -8.44 -13.68
N GLY A 348 -27.66 -9.26 -13.77
CA GLY A 348 -27.44 -10.17 -14.89
C GLY A 348 -28.56 -11.19 -15.08
N HIS A 349 -29.06 -11.77 -13.98
CA HIS A 349 -30.20 -12.68 -13.98
C HIS A 349 -31.44 -12.04 -14.60
N VAL A 350 -31.79 -10.83 -14.17
CA VAL A 350 -33.01 -10.14 -14.64
C VAL A 350 -32.84 -9.62 -16.07
N ALA A 351 -31.68 -9.07 -16.41
CA ALA A 351 -31.45 -8.48 -17.74
C ALA A 351 -31.28 -9.52 -18.85
N VAL A 352 -30.69 -10.68 -18.55
CA VAL A 352 -30.25 -11.67 -19.57
C VAL A 352 -30.75 -13.08 -19.27
N GLY A 353 -30.79 -13.48 -18.00
CA GLY A 353 -31.23 -14.81 -17.56
C GLY A 353 -30.21 -15.53 -16.67
N SER A 354 -30.61 -16.69 -16.16
CA SER A 354 -29.85 -17.47 -15.16
C SER A 354 -28.46 -17.92 -15.61
N TRP A 355 -28.27 -18.23 -16.90
CA TRP A 355 -26.94 -18.60 -17.41
C TRP A 355 -25.93 -17.45 -17.26
N PHE A 356 -26.39 -16.19 -17.41
CA PHE A 356 -25.55 -15.02 -17.30
C PHE A 356 -25.27 -14.67 -15.84
N GLU A 357 -26.24 -14.89 -14.94
CA GLU A 357 -26.02 -14.82 -13.49
C GLU A 357 -24.86 -15.72 -13.05
N THR A 358 -24.90 -17.00 -13.43
CA THR A 358 -23.83 -17.95 -13.08
C THR A 358 -22.49 -17.49 -13.66
N TRP A 359 -22.47 -16.95 -14.88
CA TRP A 359 -21.24 -16.42 -15.48
C TRP A 359 -20.70 -15.21 -14.72
N VAL A 360 -21.56 -14.26 -14.31
CA VAL A 360 -21.19 -13.10 -13.49
C VAL A 360 -20.68 -13.55 -12.12
N CYS A 361 -21.28 -14.57 -11.49
CA CYS A 361 -20.78 -15.13 -10.22
C CYS A 361 -19.37 -15.73 -10.36
N VAL A 362 -19.13 -16.50 -11.43
CA VAL A 362 -17.81 -17.10 -11.69
C VAL A 362 -16.78 -16.01 -12.01
N ASP A 363 -17.13 -15.04 -12.85
CA ASP A 363 -16.29 -13.89 -13.18
C ASP A 363 -15.92 -13.08 -11.93
N ALA A 364 -16.92 -12.73 -11.10
CA ALA A 364 -16.74 -12.01 -9.86
C ALA A 364 -15.76 -12.75 -8.93
N PHE A 365 -15.93 -14.06 -8.76
CA PHE A 365 -15.00 -14.86 -7.97
C PHE A 365 -13.57 -14.81 -8.52
N VAL A 366 -13.39 -14.98 -9.84
CA VAL A 366 -12.08 -15.02 -10.49
C VAL A 366 -11.37 -13.66 -10.46
N VAL A 367 -12.08 -12.55 -10.70
CA VAL A 367 -11.46 -11.21 -10.64
C VAL A 367 -11.13 -10.80 -9.21
N LEU A 368 -11.98 -11.13 -8.23
CA LEU A 368 -11.72 -10.85 -6.82
C LEU A 368 -10.56 -11.71 -6.29
N CYS A 369 -10.37 -12.93 -6.79
CA CYS A 369 -9.14 -13.70 -6.59
C CYS A 369 -7.89 -12.96 -7.13
N GLY A 370 -8.03 -12.26 -8.26
CA GLY A 370 -7.00 -11.36 -8.78
C GLY A 370 -6.67 -10.21 -7.81
N ALA A 371 -7.68 -9.61 -7.20
CA ALA A 371 -7.51 -8.56 -6.17
C ALA A 371 -6.82 -9.09 -4.90
N VAL A 372 -7.15 -10.32 -4.45
CA VAL A 372 -6.41 -11.02 -3.38
C VAL A 372 -4.94 -11.18 -3.73
N LEU A 373 -4.63 -11.55 -4.98
CA LEU A 373 -3.24 -11.65 -5.41
C LEU A 373 -2.52 -10.30 -5.40
N THR A 374 -3.21 -9.23 -5.82
CA THR A 374 -2.69 -7.86 -5.78
C THR A 374 -2.37 -7.41 -4.35
N SER A 375 -3.17 -7.79 -3.36
CA SER A 375 -2.87 -7.47 -1.96
C SER A 375 -1.62 -8.19 -1.44
N TYR A 376 -1.39 -9.45 -1.83
CA TYR A 376 -0.14 -10.18 -1.53
C TYR A 376 1.09 -9.51 -2.17
N VAL A 377 0.98 -9.07 -3.43
CA VAL A 377 2.07 -8.36 -4.12
C VAL A 377 2.35 -7.03 -3.42
N GLY A 378 1.31 -6.24 -3.11
CA GLY A 378 1.42 -4.94 -2.47
C GLY A 378 2.04 -5.01 -1.07
N ILE A 379 1.59 -5.94 -0.21
CA ILE A 379 2.14 -6.08 1.14
C ILE A 379 3.60 -6.56 1.12
N CYS A 380 3.98 -7.43 0.19
CA CYS A 380 5.37 -7.88 0.04
C CYS A 380 6.29 -6.71 -0.30
N GLY A 381 5.92 -5.88 -1.29
CA GLY A 381 6.70 -4.69 -1.67
C GLY A 381 6.87 -3.70 -0.50
N LEU A 382 5.78 -3.41 0.22
CA LEU A 382 5.79 -2.51 1.36
C LEU A 382 6.62 -3.03 2.54
N VAL A 383 6.36 -4.27 3.00
CA VAL A 383 7.03 -4.82 4.18
C VAL A 383 8.51 -5.10 3.91
N GLN A 384 8.87 -5.50 2.68
CA GLN A 384 10.27 -5.60 2.28
C GLN A 384 10.97 -4.25 2.40
N ARG A 385 10.35 -3.17 1.91
CA ARG A 385 10.89 -1.81 2.02
C ARG A 385 11.05 -1.37 3.47
N LEU A 386 10.02 -1.54 4.30
CA LEU A 386 10.06 -1.23 5.74
C LEU A 386 11.17 -1.98 6.48
N SER A 387 11.43 -3.22 6.08
CA SER A 387 12.49 -4.05 6.66
C SER A 387 13.88 -3.58 6.24
N SER A 388 14.06 -3.25 4.95
CA SER A 388 15.30 -2.65 4.43
C SER A 388 15.62 -1.31 5.10
N ASP A 389 14.60 -0.50 5.35
CA ASP A 389 14.72 0.78 6.05
C ASP A 389 14.80 0.61 7.58
N ARG A 390 14.95 -0.62 8.11
CA ARG A 390 15.08 -0.96 9.54
C ARG A 390 13.91 -0.52 10.42
N VAL A 391 12.74 -0.24 9.83
CA VAL A 391 11.48 -0.01 10.57
C VAL A 391 10.96 -1.34 11.13
N LEU A 392 10.99 -2.38 10.30
CA LEU A 392 10.63 -3.74 10.68
C LEU A 392 11.88 -4.65 10.79
N PRO A 393 11.77 -5.83 11.44
CA PRO A 393 12.88 -6.77 11.57
C PRO A 393 13.43 -7.27 10.23
N ALA A 394 14.75 -7.44 10.15
CA ALA A 394 15.43 -7.83 8.91
C ALA A 394 14.99 -9.21 8.37
N PHE A 395 14.53 -10.13 9.23
CA PHE A 395 14.12 -11.47 8.79
C PHE A 395 12.92 -11.46 7.83
N LEU A 396 12.11 -10.41 7.83
CA LEU A 396 11.00 -10.24 6.90
C LEU A 396 11.48 -9.96 5.47
N ALA A 397 12.64 -9.32 5.31
CA ALA A 397 13.26 -9.11 4.01
C ALA A 397 13.93 -10.38 3.44
N ASN A 398 14.05 -11.46 4.22
CA ASN A 398 14.73 -12.67 3.79
C ASN A 398 13.97 -13.35 2.64
N LYS A 399 14.68 -13.56 1.52
CA LYS A 399 14.18 -14.29 0.37
C LYS A 399 14.52 -15.78 0.48
N ASN A 400 13.58 -16.65 0.10
CA ASN A 400 13.83 -18.08 0.02
C ASN A 400 14.84 -18.40 -1.10
N LYS A 401 15.80 -19.31 -0.85
CA LYS A 401 16.80 -19.75 -1.83
C LYS A 401 16.19 -20.46 -3.05
N LEU A 402 15.06 -21.16 -2.88
CA LEU A 402 14.44 -21.96 -3.94
C LEU A 402 13.68 -21.14 -4.99
N ARG A 403 13.01 -20.05 -4.56
CA ARG A 403 12.09 -19.27 -5.41
C ARG A 403 12.30 -17.75 -5.36
N GLY A 404 13.17 -17.26 -4.47
CA GLY A 404 13.42 -15.83 -4.31
C GLY A 404 12.28 -15.05 -3.63
N THR A 405 11.30 -15.73 -3.04
CA THR A 405 10.09 -15.11 -2.45
C THR A 405 10.24 -14.77 -0.96
N ASN A 406 9.56 -13.72 -0.50
CA ASN A 406 9.49 -13.26 0.89
C ASN A 406 8.46 -14.08 1.71
N HIS A 407 8.69 -15.38 1.85
CA HIS A 407 7.79 -16.34 2.53
C HIS A 407 7.33 -15.90 3.94
N ASN A 408 8.21 -15.26 4.72
CA ASN A 408 7.86 -14.75 6.05
C ASN A 408 6.76 -13.68 6.01
N ILE A 409 6.82 -12.76 5.03
CA ILE A 409 5.81 -11.71 4.85
C ILE A 409 4.48 -12.36 4.47
N ILE A 410 4.50 -13.30 3.51
CA ILE A 410 3.31 -14.01 3.02
C ILE A 410 2.61 -14.77 4.15
N GLY A 411 3.38 -15.52 4.96
CA GLY A 411 2.83 -16.28 6.08
C GLY A 411 2.22 -15.39 7.16
N ILE A 412 2.90 -14.31 7.55
CA ILE A 412 2.38 -13.36 8.55
C ILE A 412 1.13 -12.65 8.01
N TYR A 413 1.14 -12.22 6.75
CA TYR A 413 -0.02 -11.60 6.12
C TYR A 413 -1.22 -12.56 6.10
N PHE A 414 -1.03 -13.83 5.73
CA PHE A 414 -2.10 -14.83 5.77
C PHE A 414 -2.71 -15.00 7.17
N LEU A 415 -1.87 -15.04 8.22
CA LEU A 415 -2.35 -15.14 9.60
C LEU A 415 -3.13 -13.90 10.01
N LEU A 416 -2.64 -12.71 9.69
CA LEU A 416 -3.35 -11.45 9.97
C LEU A 416 -4.66 -11.38 9.20
N ALA A 417 -4.68 -11.74 7.92
CA ALA A 417 -5.88 -11.71 7.08
C ALA A 417 -6.93 -12.69 7.59
N SER A 418 -6.51 -13.91 7.94
CA SER A 418 -7.39 -14.92 8.55
C SER A 418 -7.94 -14.46 9.90
N SER A 419 -7.14 -13.78 10.72
CA SER A 419 -7.62 -13.22 11.99
C SER A 419 -8.70 -12.16 11.78
N LEU A 420 -8.57 -11.32 10.75
CA LEU A 420 -9.57 -10.31 10.39
C LEU A 420 -10.89 -10.96 9.93
N VAL A 421 -10.81 -12.02 9.12
CA VAL A 421 -11.99 -12.81 8.72
C VAL A 421 -12.73 -13.39 9.92
N LEU A 422 -11.99 -13.98 10.88
CA LEU A 422 -12.57 -14.61 12.07
C LEU A 422 -13.21 -13.59 13.02
N ILE A 423 -12.52 -12.48 13.29
CA ILE A 423 -12.99 -11.45 14.22
C ILE A 423 -14.22 -10.73 13.66
N LEU A 424 -14.25 -10.47 12.36
CA LEU A 424 -15.38 -9.80 11.70
C LEU A 424 -16.45 -10.78 11.22
N ASN A 425 -16.30 -12.08 11.49
CA ASN A 425 -17.21 -13.14 11.04
C ASN A 425 -17.56 -13.07 9.54
N ALA A 426 -16.60 -12.62 8.73
CA ALA A 426 -16.78 -12.32 7.29
C ALA A 426 -17.99 -11.41 6.97
N ASP A 427 -18.38 -10.50 7.87
CA ASP A 427 -19.46 -9.53 7.63
C ASP A 427 -19.06 -8.51 6.57
N ALA A 428 -19.80 -8.45 5.46
CA ALA A 428 -19.43 -7.62 4.32
C ALA A 428 -19.43 -6.13 4.69
N SER A 429 -20.43 -5.66 5.44
CA SER A 429 -20.56 -4.25 5.82
C SER A 429 -19.37 -3.79 6.65
N THR A 430 -19.03 -4.55 7.70
CA THR A 430 -17.94 -4.21 8.61
C THR A 430 -16.58 -4.28 7.92
N VAL A 431 -16.32 -5.33 7.13
CA VAL A 431 -15.04 -5.49 6.42
C VAL A 431 -14.88 -4.39 5.37
N ASN A 432 -15.92 -4.08 4.58
CA ASN A 432 -15.91 -2.99 3.60
C ASN A 432 -15.67 -1.64 4.25
N GLY A 433 -16.28 -1.39 5.39
CA GLY A 433 -16.10 -0.15 6.13
C GLY A 433 -14.67 0.00 6.70
N VAL A 434 -14.08 -1.06 7.25
CA VAL A 434 -12.66 -1.08 7.67
C VAL A 434 -11.74 -0.79 6.47
N TYR A 435 -12.05 -1.35 5.29
CA TYR A 435 -11.31 -1.06 4.07
C TYR A 435 -11.38 0.42 3.71
N THR A 436 -12.58 0.98 3.68
CA THR A 436 -12.81 2.38 3.31
C THR A 436 -12.01 3.34 4.20
N TYR A 437 -11.95 3.13 5.52
CA TYR A 437 -11.14 3.99 6.39
C TYR A 437 -9.63 3.86 6.15
N ALA A 438 -9.12 2.63 6.00
CA ALA A 438 -7.71 2.41 5.75
C ALA A 438 -7.27 3.05 4.42
N PHE A 439 -8.07 2.84 3.37
CA PHE A 439 -7.84 3.39 2.05
C PHE A 439 -7.95 4.93 2.03
N LEU A 440 -9.00 5.51 2.61
CA LEU A 440 -9.16 6.97 2.65
C LEU A 440 -8.07 7.64 3.49
N GLY A 441 -7.71 7.06 4.64
CA GLY A 441 -6.59 7.53 5.44
C GLY A 441 -5.29 7.51 4.63
N LEU A 442 -5.05 6.44 3.87
CA LEU A 442 -3.90 6.32 2.99
C LEU A 442 -3.90 7.41 1.91
N MET A 443 -5.02 7.64 1.24
CA MET A 443 -5.17 8.70 0.22
C MET A 443 -4.94 10.10 0.82
N ALA A 444 -5.48 10.38 2.00
CA ALA A 444 -5.26 11.64 2.70
C ALA A 444 -3.77 11.85 2.99
N MET A 445 -3.08 10.83 3.50
CA MET A 445 -1.63 10.87 3.73
C MET A 445 -0.84 11.03 2.44
N PHE A 446 -1.30 10.45 1.33
CA PHE A 446 -0.67 10.59 0.02
C PHE A 446 -0.78 12.03 -0.50
N SER A 447 -1.95 12.66 -0.37
CA SER A 447 -2.11 14.08 -0.73
C SER A 447 -1.25 14.99 0.16
N CYS A 448 -1.18 14.71 1.47
CA CYS A 448 -0.23 15.38 2.37
C CYS A 448 1.22 15.21 1.93
N ALA A 449 1.63 14.00 1.50
CA ALA A 449 2.96 13.74 0.97
C ALA A 449 3.25 14.60 -0.28
N CYS A 450 2.28 14.75 -1.18
CA CYS A 450 2.39 15.63 -2.34
C CYS A 450 2.58 17.11 -1.95
N MET A 451 1.78 17.61 -1.00
CA MET A 451 1.93 18.98 -0.48
C MET A 451 3.32 19.20 0.15
N LEU A 452 3.81 18.22 0.91
CA LEU A 452 5.13 18.29 1.55
C LEU A 452 6.28 18.17 0.54
N LEU A 453 6.12 17.36 -0.51
CA LEU A 453 7.06 17.27 -1.63
C LEU A 453 7.17 18.63 -2.33
N LYS A 454 6.03 19.30 -2.60
CA LYS A 454 6.00 20.65 -3.17
C LYS A 454 6.64 21.70 -2.26
N GLY A 455 6.33 21.67 -0.96
CA GLY A 455 6.81 22.69 -0.02
C GLY A 455 8.27 22.53 0.42
N LYS A 456 8.71 21.30 0.71
CA LYS A 456 10.03 21.04 1.32
C LYS A 456 11.09 20.52 0.36
N ARG A 457 10.68 19.97 -0.79
CA ARG A 457 11.56 19.26 -1.73
C ARG A 457 11.29 19.70 -3.18
N SER A 458 11.18 21.01 -3.40
CA SER A 458 10.90 21.61 -4.71
C SER A 458 11.94 21.27 -5.79
N GLU A 459 13.18 20.99 -5.38
CA GLU A 459 14.30 20.69 -6.29
C GLU A 459 14.30 19.27 -6.88
N ILE A 460 13.51 18.34 -6.32
CA ILE A 460 13.42 16.98 -6.87
C ILE A 460 12.73 17.04 -8.25
N PRO A 461 13.37 16.53 -9.33
CA PRO A 461 12.80 16.49 -10.67
C PRO A 461 11.48 15.71 -10.70
N ARG A 462 10.51 16.18 -11.49
CA ARG A 462 9.18 15.57 -11.60
C ARG A 462 8.75 15.58 -13.05
N ASP A 463 8.14 14.49 -13.50
CA ASP A 463 7.59 14.40 -14.85
C ASP A 463 6.34 15.26 -15.00
N ILE A 464 5.56 15.39 -13.91
CA ILE A 464 4.25 16.06 -13.88
C ILE A 464 4.14 16.88 -12.61
N HIS A 465 3.55 18.07 -12.73
CA HIS A 465 3.18 18.92 -11.62
C HIS A 465 1.66 19.03 -11.51
N ALA A 466 1.08 18.40 -10.48
CA ALA A 466 -0.30 18.64 -10.10
C ALA A 466 -0.45 20.08 -9.58
N SER A 467 -1.51 20.78 -9.96
CA SER A 467 -1.77 22.12 -9.42
C SER A 467 -2.10 22.05 -7.93
N TRP A 468 -1.77 23.10 -7.17
CA TRP A 468 -2.14 23.19 -5.74
C TRP A 468 -3.65 23.04 -5.52
N SER A 469 -4.47 23.57 -6.43
CA SER A 469 -5.92 23.44 -6.36
C SER A 469 -6.37 21.97 -6.43
N VAL A 470 -5.80 21.18 -7.34
CA VAL A 470 -6.13 19.75 -7.48
C VAL A 470 -5.73 18.98 -6.22
N VAL A 471 -4.56 19.26 -5.65
CA VAL A 471 -4.08 18.60 -4.43
C VAL A 471 -4.98 18.93 -3.22
N ILE A 472 -5.32 20.21 -3.04
CA ILE A 472 -6.15 20.68 -1.92
C ILE A 472 -7.58 20.17 -2.04
N VAL A 473 -8.19 20.28 -3.23
CA VAL A 473 -9.56 19.78 -3.48
C VAL A 473 -9.60 18.26 -3.29
N GLY A 474 -8.63 17.52 -3.83
CA GLY A 474 -8.53 16.07 -3.63
C GLY A 474 -8.42 15.70 -2.14
N PHE A 475 -7.58 16.40 -1.37
CA PHE A 475 -7.48 16.20 0.07
C PHE A 475 -8.81 16.46 0.79
N LEU A 476 -9.45 17.60 0.53
CA LEU A 476 -10.72 17.97 1.17
C LEU A 476 -11.83 16.97 0.86
N LEU A 477 -11.94 16.52 -0.39
CA LEU A 477 -12.94 15.52 -0.78
C LEU A 477 -12.72 14.17 -0.09
N VAL A 478 -11.47 13.73 0.06
CA VAL A 478 -11.17 12.52 0.84
C VAL A 478 -11.52 12.69 2.31
N VAL A 479 -11.21 13.84 2.91
CA VAL A 479 -11.59 14.15 4.30
C VAL A 479 -13.12 14.14 4.46
N VAL A 480 -13.85 14.74 3.53
CA VAL A 480 -15.33 14.67 3.48
C VAL A 480 -15.80 13.22 3.38
N GLY A 481 -15.16 12.37 2.57
CA GLY A 481 -15.45 10.95 2.46
C GLY A 481 -15.24 10.19 3.78
N ILE A 482 -14.19 10.53 4.54
CA ILE A 482 -13.95 9.96 5.87
C ILE A 482 -15.08 10.34 6.82
N PHE A 483 -15.47 11.62 6.84
CA PHE A 483 -16.58 12.09 7.68
C PHE A 483 -17.94 11.49 7.27
N ALA A 484 -18.18 11.31 5.98
CA ALA A 484 -19.39 10.67 5.47
C ALA A 484 -19.51 9.22 5.96
N ASN A 485 -18.42 8.45 5.91
CA ASN A 485 -18.43 7.09 6.47
C ASN A 485 -18.55 7.09 7.99
N LEU A 486 -17.82 7.97 8.69
CA LEU A 486 -17.87 8.12 10.15
C LEU A 486 -19.27 8.39 10.68
N LEU A 487 -19.97 9.33 10.07
CA LEU A 487 -21.30 9.69 10.50
C LEU A 487 -22.32 8.62 10.11
N GLY A 488 -22.04 7.84 9.07
CA GLY A 488 -22.98 6.88 8.45
C GLY A 488 -23.00 5.49 9.07
N ASP A 489 -21.91 5.11 9.74
CA ASP A 489 -21.81 3.92 10.61
C ASP A 489 -20.62 4.06 11.58
N PRO A 490 -20.84 4.63 12.79
CA PRO A 490 -19.77 4.80 13.77
C PRO A 490 -19.18 3.48 14.30
N SER A 491 -19.92 2.37 14.19
CA SER A 491 -19.49 1.08 14.73
C SER A 491 -18.29 0.53 13.94
N VAL A 492 -18.28 0.75 12.62
CA VAL A 492 -17.17 0.40 11.73
C VAL A 492 -15.89 1.13 12.12
N LEU A 493 -15.97 2.40 12.49
CA LEU A 493 -14.80 3.16 12.94
C LEU A 493 -14.14 2.49 14.15
N MET A 494 -14.93 1.95 15.08
CA MET A 494 -14.40 1.27 16.26
C MET A 494 -13.56 0.05 15.85
N TYR A 495 -14.06 -0.78 14.94
CA TYR A 495 -13.30 -1.93 14.43
C TYR A 495 -12.01 -1.49 13.71
N PHE A 496 -12.09 -0.48 12.84
CA PHE A 496 -10.93 0.09 12.19
C PHE A 496 -9.90 0.62 13.21
N ALA A 497 -10.35 1.38 14.22
CA ALA A 497 -9.48 1.97 15.22
C ALA A 497 -8.77 0.91 16.07
N ILE A 498 -9.47 -0.17 16.48
CA ILE A 498 -8.85 -1.29 17.21
C ILE A 498 -7.75 -1.93 16.38
N TYR A 499 -8.03 -2.27 15.11
CA TYR A 499 -7.02 -2.85 14.22
C TYR A 499 -5.85 -1.91 13.95
N PHE A 500 -6.14 -0.62 13.75
CA PHE A 500 -5.11 0.39 13.56
C PHE A 500 -4.22 0.53 14.78
N ILE A 501 -4.78 0.55 15.99
CA ILE A 501 -4.00 0.59 17.23
C ILE A 501 -3.13 -0.66 17.36
N VAL A 502 -3.65 -1.86 17.07
CA VAL A 502 -2.87 -3.11 17.15
C VAL A 502 -1.71 -3.10 16.17
N VAL A 503 -1.96 -2.80 14.90
CA VAL A 503 -0.90 -2.75 13.86
C VAL A 503 0.12 -1.64 14.17
N MET A 504 -0.35 -0.47 14.58
CA MET A 504 0.50 0.64 14.97
C MET A 504 1.35 0.30 16.19
N LEU A 505 0.81 -0.39 17.19
CA LEU A 505 1.54 -0.85 18.37
C LEU A 505 2.65 -1.82 17.97
N VAL A 506 2.36 -2.81 17.12
CA VAL A 506 3.37 -3.76 16.62
C VAL A 506 4.50 -3.01 15.90
N ILE A 507 4.15 -2.10 14.99
CA ILE A 507 5.14 -1.31 14.24
C ILE A 507 5.95 -0.41 15.17
N PHE A 508 5.31 0.24 16.14
CA PHE A 508 5.98 1.11 17.10
C PHE A 508 6.95 0.32 17.98
N VAL A 509 6.54 -0.84 18.50
CA VAL A 509 7.40 -1.73 19.29
C VAL A 509 8.60 -2.21 18.45
N MET A 510 8.40 -2.55 17.18
CA MET A 510 9.50 -2.93 16.29
C MET A 510 10.41 -1.76 15.93
N PHE A 511 9.84 -0.57 15.74
CA PHE A 511 10.56 0.65 15.39
C PHE A 511 11.44 1.14 16.55
N GLU A 512 10.88 1.22 17.76
CA GLU A 512 11.58 1.64 18.98
C GLU A 512 12.22 0.47 19.75
N ARG A 513 12.35 -0.72 19.14
CA ARG A 513 12.86 -1.94 19.81
C ARG A 513 14.18 -1.74 20.55
N VAL A 514 15.10 -0.94 20.00
CA VAL A 514 16.40 -0.66 20.63
C VAL A 514 16.21 0.19 21.89
N THR A 515 15.36 1.21 21.82
CA THR A 515 14.99 2.05 22.96
C THR A 515 14.31 1.21 24.06
N ILE A 516 13.36 0.35 23.67
CA ILE A 516 12.66 -0.56 24.59
C ILE A 516 13.65 -1.52 25.26
N LEU A 517 14.53 -2.18 24.49
CA LEU A 517 15.55 -3.08 25.03
C LEU A 517 16.51 -2.35 25.98
N ARG A 518 16.86 -1.08 25.70
CA ARG A 518 17.66 -0.25 26.62
C ARG A 518 16.92 0.03 27.93
N VAL A 519 15.63 0.38 27.87
CA VAL A 519 14.81 0.60 29.08
C VAL A 519 14.70 -0.69 29.89
N VAL A 520 14.45 -1.82 29.23
CA VAL A 520 14.42 -3.15 29.87
C VAL A 520 15.78 -3.47 30.50
N LEU A 521 16.89 -3.18 29.82
CA LEU A 521 18.24 -3.39 30.37
C LEU A 521 18.46 -2.56 31.64
N VAL A 522 18.08 -1.28 31.64
CA VAL A 522 18.19 -0.40 32.82
C VAL A 522 17.30 -0.90 33.96
N PHE A 523 16.08 -1.33 33.67
CA PHE A 523 15.18 -1.90 34.67
C PHE A 523 15.75 -3.20 35.27
N LEU A 524 16.25 -4.11 34.42
CA LEU A 524 16.90 -5.35 34.86
C LEU A 524 18.15 -5.08 35.71
N GLN A 525 18.94 -4.06 35.38
CA GLN A 525 20.08 -3.64 36.20
C GLN A 525 19.66 -3.11 37.57
N SER A 526 18.50 -2.44 37.65
CA SER A 526 17.93 -1.94 38.92
C SER A 526 17.39 -3.08 39.79
N VAL A 527 16.66 -4.03 39.19
CA VAL A 527 16.00 -5.13 39.92
C VAL A 527 16.94 -6.29 40.23
N ALA A 528 17.88 -6.61 39.32
CA ALA A 528 18.84 -7.70 39.45
C ALA A 528 20.27 -7.19 39.16
N PRO A 529 20.84 -6.33 40.03
CA PRO A 529 22.17 -5.80 39.84
C PRO A 529 23.21 -6.92 39.82
N SER A 530 23.96 -7.03 38.72
CA SER A 530 25.09 -7.96 38.64
C SER A 530 26.16 -7.55 39.68
N ARG A 531 26.72 -8.52 40.41
CA ARG A 531 27.68 -8.24 41.51
C ARG A 531 28.94 -7.48 41.06
N MET A 532 29.31 -7.50 39.78
CA MET A 532 30.47 -6.76 39.24
C MET A 532 30.25 -5.24 39.18
N GLY A 533 29.00 -4.75 39.07
CA GLY A 533 28.73 -3.31 39.09
C GLY A 533 29.06 -2.64 40.43
N LYS A 534 29.22 -3.45 41.50
CA LYS A 534 29.59 -2.98 42.85
C LYS A 534 31.10 -2.87 43.05
N GLU A 535 31.92 -3.65 42.34
CA GLU A 535 33.38 -3.57 42.45
C GLU A 535 33.93 -2.31 41.75
N ILE A 536 33.34 -1.90 40.63
CA ILE A 536 33.74 -0.66 39.91
C ILE A 536 33.42 0.62 40.72
N ILE A 537 32.45 0.57 41.64
CA ILE A 537 32.09 1.71 42.50
C ILE A 537 32.97 1.76 43.77
N VAL A 538 33.61 0.67 44.17
CA VAL A 538 34.37 0.56 45.43
C VAL A 538 35.89 0.43 45.21
N GLY A 539 36.35 -0.04 44.05
CA GLY A 539 37.76 -0.27 43.74
C GLY A 539 38.44 0.87 43.00
N MET A 540 38.70 2.00 43.67
CA MET A 540 39.83 2.87 43.30
C MET A 540 41.13 2.20 43.72
N VAL A 541 41.57 1.16 43.00
CA VAL A 541 42.97 0.69 43.05
C VAL A 541 43.34 0.26 41.64
N GLU A 542 44.29 0.99 41.04
CA GLU A 542 44.99 0.58 39.83
C GLU A 542 45.62 -0.79 40.06
N ASP A 543 45.21 -1.80 39.29
CA ASP A 543 46.04 -2.98 39.10
C ASP A 543 46.22 -3.22 37.60
N GLY A 544 47.46 -2.99 37.15
CA GLY A 544 47.86 -2.86 35.75
C GLY A 544 47.86 -4.16 34.95
N THR A 545 46.69 -4.79 34.82
CA THR A 545 46.50 -5.94 33.92
C THR A 545 45.54 -5.57 32.79
N PRO A 546 45.76 -6.07 31.56
CA PRO A 546 44.91 -5.71 30.42
C PRO A 546 43.51 -6.32 30.64
N GLU A 547 42.56 -5.46 30.99
CA GLU A 547 41.16 -5.83 31.18
C GLU A 547 40.59 -6.39 29.86
N VAL A 548 40.28 -7.69 29.86
CA VAL A 548 39.39 -8.25 28.85
C VAL A 548 37.98 -7.78 29.18
N GLU A 549 37.48 -6.80 28.42
CA GLU A 549 36.12 -6.28 28.52
C GLU A 549 35.10 -7.41 28.28
N HIS A 550 34.44 -7.85 29.35
CA HIS A 550 33.37 -8.85 29.28
C HIS A 550 32.00 -8.19 29.45
N THR A 551 31.13 -8.39 28.47
CA THR A 551 29.70 -8.06 28.57
C THR A 551 29.11 -8.85 29.75
N GLY A 552 28.60 -8.16 30.77
CA GLY A 552 28.19 -8.69 32.08
C GLY A 552 27.03 -9.69 32.10
N ALA A 553 27.11 -10.77 31.31
CA ALA A 553 26.23 -11.93 31.37
C ALA A 553 27.09 -13.18 31.61
N ARG A 554 26.87 -13.87 32.73
CA ARG A 554 27.57 -15.11 33.13
C ARG A 554 27.35 -16.31 32.18
N GLY A 555 26.62 -16.13 31.07
CA GLY A 555 26.35 -17.17 30.05
C GLY A 555 27.39 -17.26 28.92
N GLY A 556 28.33 -16.31 28.81
CA GLY A 556 29.34 -16.31 27.74
C GLY A 556 30.40 -17.42 27.81
N ARG A 557 30.44 -18.19 28.90
CA ARG A 557 31.43 -19.28 29.07
C ARG A 557 31.16 -20.51 28.20
N THR A 558 29.98 -20.69 27.63
CA THR A 558 29.64 -21.93 26.91
C THR A 558 29.90 -21.88 25.40
N ILE A 559 30.02 -20.69 24.80
CA ILE A 559 30.16 -20.56 23.33
C ILE A 559 31.62 -20.47 22.88
N ALA A 560 32.52 -19.95 23.72
CA ALA A 560 33.93 -19.76 23.36
C ALA A 560 34.79 -21.04 23.37
N ARG A 561 34.21 -22.23 23.60
CA ARG A 561 34.94 -23.51 23.58
C ARG A 561 34.64 -24.39 22.35
N THR A 562 33.89 -23.88 21.38
CA THR A 562 33.47 -24.66 20.20
C THR A 562 33.65 -23.94 18.87
N ILE A 563 34.57 -22.96 18.79
CA ILE A 563 35.09 -22.43 17.52
C ILE A 563 36.58 -22.73 17.48
#